data_AF-A0A7J2LYB9-F1
#
_entry.id   AF-A0A7J2LYB9-F1
#
_cell.length_a   1.000
_cell.length_b   1.000
_cell.length_c   1.000
_cell.angle_alpha   90.00
_cell.angle_beta   90.00
_cell.angle_gamma   90.00
#
_symmetry.space_group_name_H-M   'P 1'
#
loop_
_entity.id
_entity.type
_entity.pdbx_description
1 polymer ?
#
loop_
_entity_poly.entity_id
_entity_poly.type
_entity_poly.pdbx_seq_one_letter_code
_entity_poly.pdbx_strand_id
1 'polypeptide(L)'
;MADLAVEVAGIKFRNPVLTAAGPPSQNAAALLAAARCGAGGLVAKTISVKPAKVPRPTMAVLDRGFTDFDVFYVVGGRIVRRERTKLL
;
A
#
# COMPACT_ATOMS: atom_id res chain seq x y z
N MET A 1 22.21 -21.22 -13.01
CA MET A 1 21.21 -20.36 -12.36
C MET A 1 20.00 -20.28 -13.29
N ALA A 2 18.78 -20.24 -12.78
CA ALA A 2 17.59 -20.21 -13.63
C ALA A 2 17.41 -18.83 -14.30
N ASP A 3 16.96 -18.82 -15.56
CA ASP A 3 16.51 -17.60 -16.23
C ASP A 3 15.08 -17.27 -15.74
N LEU A 4 14.89 -16.02 -15.32
CA LEU A 4 13.60 -15.51 -14.84
C LEU A 4 12.95 -14.54 -15.83
N ALA A 5 13.57 -14.27 -16.99
CA ALA A 5 13.00 -13.35 -17.97
C ALA A 5 11.61 -13.78 -18.43
N VAL A 6 10.69 -12.82 -18.57
CA VAL A 6 9.32 -13.05 -19.02
C VAL A 6 8.88 -12.00 -20.02
N GLU A 7 7.91 -12.36 -20.86
CA GLU A 7 7.22 -11.44 -21.75
C GLU A 7 5.73 -11.41 -21.40
N VAL A 8 5.19 -10.21 -21.15
CA VAL A 8 3.77 -10.02 -20.83
C VAL A 8 3.22 -8.94 -21.75
N ALA A 9 2.21 -9.28 -22.55
CA ALA A 9 1.59 -8.37 -23.52
C ALA A 9 2.62 -7.67 -24.46
N GLY A 10 3.67 -8.38 -24.88
CA GLY A 10 4.74 -7.85 -25.74
C GLY A 10 5.82 -7.03 -25.02
N ILE A 11 5.73 -6.87 -23.70
CA ILE A 11 6.73 -6.16 -22.89
C ILE A 11 7.66 -7.18 -22.22
N LYS A 12 8.97 -7.02 -22.44
CA LYS A 12 9.99 -7.90 -21.85
C LYS A 12 10.43 -7.38 -20.48
N PHE A 13 10.43 -8.26 -19.49
CA PHE A 13 10.90 -7.99 -18.13
C PHE A 13 12.04 -8.94 -17.77
N ARG A 14 13.04 -8.43 -17.05
CA ARG A 14 14.20 -9.23 -16.58
C ARG A 14 13.83 -10.31 -15.56
N ASN A 15 12.68 -10.15 -14.89
CA ASN A 15 12.09 -11.10 -13.94
C ASN A 15 10.59 -10.79 -13.77
N PRO A 16 9.76 -11.71 -13.24
CA PRO A 16 8.31 -11.51 -13.13
C PRO A 16 7.88 -10.69 -11.89
N VAL A 17 8.82 -10.09 -11.14
CA VAL A 17 8.51 -9.37 -9.89
C VAL A 17 8.25 -7.89 -10.19
N LEU A 18 7.04 -7.42 -9.91
CA LEU A 18 6.62 -6.03 -10.10
C LEU A 18 6.03 -5.46 -8.82
N THR A 19 6.06 -4.14 -8.65
CA THR A 19 5.33 -3.47 -7.56
C THR A 19 3.82 -3.61 -7.76
N ALA A 20 3.06 -3.78 -6.68
CA ALA A 20 1.60 -3.69 -6.73
C ALA A 20 1.15 -2.22 -6.75
N ALA A 21 0.03 -1.91 -7.41
CA ALA A 21 -0.57 -0.57 -7.39
C ALA A 21 -1.14 -0.25 -6.00
N GLY A 22 -0.39 0.49 -5.18
CA GLY A 22 -0.66 0.54 -3.75
C GLY A 22 0.26 1.49 -2.98
N PRO A 23 0.21 1.40 -1.64
CA PRO A 23 1.14 2.08 -0.75
C PRO A 23 2.63 1.86 -1.12
N PRO A 24 3.06 0.64 -1.54
CA PRO A 24 4.44 0.42 -2.00
C PRO A 24 4.85 1.17 -3.27
N SER A 25 3.89 1.69 -4.05
CA SER A 25 4.10 2.43 -5.30
C SER A 25 3.52 3.85 -5.27
N GLN A 26 3.29 4.39 -4.06
CA GLN A 26 2.56 5.65 -3.84
C GLN A 26 3.24 6.90 -4.44
N ASN A 27 4.53 6.85 -4.70
CA ASN A 27 5.30 7.97 -5.25
C ASN A 27 6.53 7.51 -6.02
N ALA A 28 7.15 8.45 -6.74
CA ALA A 28 8.34 8.17 -7.56
C ALA A 28 9.53 7.64 -6.75
N ALA A 29 9.74 8.15 -5.53
CA ALA A 29 10.86 7.71 -4.68
C ALA A 29 10.75 6.20 -4.34
N ALA A 30 9.54 5.72 -4.03
CA ALA A 30 9.27 4.31 -3.77
C ALA A 30 9.50 3.43 -5.01
N LEU A 31 9.04 3.88 -6.18
CA LEU A 31 9.25 3.18 -7.46
C LEU A 31 10.73 3.09 -7.84
N LEU A 32 11.47 4.20 -7.69
CA LEU A 32 12.91 4.23 -7.95
C LEU A 32 13.68 3.31 -6.98
N ALA A 33 13.24 3.22 -5.73
CA ALA A 33 13.82 2.26 -4.78
C ALA A 33 13.58 0.82 -5.22
N ALA A 34 12.35 0.46 -5.61
CA ALA A 34 12.04 -0.88 -6.11
C ALA A 34 12.86 -1.26 -7.36
N ALA A 35 13.05 -0.32 -8.29
CA ALA A 35 13.86 -0.51 -9.49
C ALA A 35 15.33 -0.82 -9.14
N ARG A 36 15.91 -0.02 -8.24
CA ARG A 36 17.29 -0.20 -7.74
C ARG A 36 17.47 -1.53 -7.01
N CYS A 37 16.45 -1.99 -6.31
CA CYS A 37 16.47 -3.27 -5.58
C CYS A 37 16.17 -4.51 -6.43
N GLY A 38 16.04 -4.39 -7.75
CA GLY A 38 15.96 -5.57 -8.63
C GLY A 38 14.57 -5.91 -9.18
N ALA A 39 13.54 -5.08 -8.95
CA ALA A 39 12.22 -5.29 -9.55
C ALA A 39 12.31 -5.43 -11.08
N GLY A 40 11.61 -6.41 -11.65
CA GLY A 40 11.57 -6.67 -13.08
C GLY A 40 10.82 -5.60 -13.85
N GLY A 41 9.79 -5.02 -13.24
CA GLY A 41 9.00 -3.91 -13.74
C GLY A 41 8.34 -3.12 -12.61
N LEU A 42 7.65 -2.04 -12.95
CA LEU A 42 7.04 -1.12 -11.98
C LEU A 42 5.59 -0.82 -12.38
N VAL A 43 4.70 -0.88 -11.39
CA VAL A 43 3.32 -0.39 -11.51
C VAL A 43 3.16 0.77 -10.54
N ALA A 44 2.79 1.94 -11.06
CA ALA A 44 2.53 3.13 -10.25
C ALA A 44 1.23 2.98 -9.45
N LYS A 45 1.10 3.75 -8.36
CA LYS A 45 -0.19 3.89 -7.69
C LYS A 45 -1.23 4.42 -8.67
N THR A 46 -2.45 3.87 -8.60
CA THR A 46 -3.60 4.35 -9.37
C THR A 46 -3.76 5.86 -9.17
N ILE A 47 -3.76 6.60 -10.28
CA ILE A 47 -3.93 8.05 -10.31
C ILE A 47 -5.27 8.43 -10.94
N SER A 48 -5.75 9.61 -10.58
CA SER A 48 -6.96 10.24 -11.13
C SER A 48 -6.66 11.72 -11.45
N VAL A 49 -7.49 12.35 -12.28
CA VAL A 49 -7.34 13.77 -12.64
C VAL A 49 -7.35 14.68 -11.41
N LYS A 50 -8.13 14.33 -10.38
CA LYS A 50 -8.17 15.01 -9.08
C LYS A 50 -7.61 14.10 -8.00
N PRO A 51 -6.72 14.58 -7.11
CA PRO A 51 -6.22 13.79 -5.99
C PRO A 51 -7.33 13.36 -5.04
N ALA A 52 -7.27 12.13 -4.54
CA ALA A 52 -8.21 11.63 -3.52
C ALA A 52 -7.91 12.25 -2.15
N LYS A 53 -8.96 12.62 -1.41
CA LYS A 53 -8.85 12.95 0.01
C LYS A 53 -8.80 11.66 0.82
N VAL A 54 -7.63 11.30 1.30
CA VAL A 54 -7.41 10.07 2.06
C VAL A 54 -7.65 10.34 3.55
N PRO A 55 -8.69 9.76 4.19
CA PRO A 55 -8.86 9.87 5.63
C PRO A 55 -7.67 9.23 6.36
N ARG A 56 -7.38 9.66 7.59
CA ARG A 56 -6.30 9.07 8.38
C ARG A 56 -6.80 8.72 9.78
N PRO A 57 -6.52 7.51 10.30
CA PRO A 57 -5.71 6.44 9.69
C PRO A 57 -6.42 5.72 8.53
N THR A 58 -5.66 5.16 7.57
CA THR A 58 -6.19 4.40 6.42
C THR A 58 -5.47 3.08 6.14
N MET A 59 -4.41 2.80 6.90
CA MET A 59 -3.68 1.55 6.85
C MET A 59 -3.21 1.21 8.26
N ALA A 60 -3.25 -0.07 8.59
CA ALA A 60 -2.65 -0.63 9.78
C ALA A 60 -1.80 -1.84 9.35
N VAL A 61 -0.63 -1.99 9.96
CA VAL A 61 0.19 -3.18 9.81
C VAL A 61 -0.28 -4.17 10.87
N LEU A 62 -0.71 -5.35 10.45
CA LEU A 62 -1.13 -6.44 11.34
C LEU A 62 -0.08 -7.55 11.25
N ASP A 63 0.36 -8.09 12.38
CA ASP A 63 1.37 -9.17 12.43
C ASP A 63 0.78 -10.58 12.17
N ARG A 64 -0.44 -10.62 11.63
CA ARG A 64 -1.33 -11.80 11.51
C ARG A 64 -1.96 -12.27 12.83
N GLY A 65 -1.88 -11.47 13.90
CA GLY A 65 -2.68 -11.62 15.13
C GLY A 65 -3.95 -10.76 15.15
N PHE A 66 -4.53 -10.60 16.34
CA PHE A 66 -5.69 -9.74 16.57
C PHE A 66 -5.26 -8.30 16.82
N THR A 67 -5.93 -7.33 16.22
CA THR A 67 -5.75 -5.91 16.55
C THR A 67 -7.01 -5.32 17.14
N ASP A 68 -6.90 -4.83 18.38
CA ASP A 68 -7.94 -4.05 19.04
C ASP A 68 -7.85 -2.60 18.59
N PHE A 69 -8.92 -2.09 17.98
CA PHE A 69 -9.08 -0.69 17.63
C PHE A 69 -10.05 -0.02 18.59
N ASP A 70 -9.60 1.04 19.27
CA ASP A 70 -10.46 1.92 20.06
C ASP A 70 -10.73 3.22 19.28
N VAL A 71 -11.99 3.45 18.91
CA VAL A 71 -12.46 4.70 18.29
C VAL A 71 -13.02 5.62 19.38
N PHE A 72 -12.40 6.78 19.53
CA PHE A 72 -12.83 7.80 20.48
C PHE A 72 -13.60 8.90 19.76
N TYR A 73 -14.87 9.06 20.10
CA TYR A 73 -15.69 10.18 19.66
C TYR A 73 -15.49 11.34 20.63
N VAL A 74 -15.01 12.48 20.12
CA VAL A 74 -14.76 13.69 20.92
C VAL A 74 -15.70 14.80 20.48
N VAL A 75 -16.49 15.33 21.41
CA VAL A 75 -17.39 16.47 21.19
C VAL A 75 -17.07 17.54 22.22
N GLY A 76 -16.76 18.76 21.78
CA GLY A 76 -16.42 19.87 22.67
C GLY A 76 -15.19 19.61 23.55
N GLY A 77 -14.21 18.85 23.06
CA GLY A 77 -13.00 18.49 23.81
C GLY A 77 -13.20 17.39 24.86
N ARG A 78 -14.41 16.81 24.98
CA ARG A 78 -14.70 15.68 25.88
C ARG A 78 -14.90 14.41 25.07
N ILE A 79 -14.33 13.30 25.54
CA ILE A 79 -14.60 11.97 24.98
C ILE A 79 -16.03 11.60 25.38
N VAL A 80 -16.92 11.48 24.41
CA VAL A 80 -18.33 11.12 24.63
C VAL A 80 -18.58 9.63 24.45
N ARG A 81 -17.73 8.93 23.68
CA ARG A 81 -17.89 7.50 23.40
C ARG A 81 -16.56 6.87 23.03
N ARG A 82 -16.33 5.65 23.56
CA ARG A 82 -15.27 4.75 23.09
C ARG A 82 -15.94 3.51 22.50
N GLU A 83 -15.71 3.23 21.22
CA GLU A 83 -16.07 1.96 20.60
C GLU A 83 -14.83 1.11 20.41
N ARG A 84 -14.88 -0.15 20.85
CA ARG A 84 -13.81 -1.11 20.63
C ARG A 84 -14.25 -2.11 19.57
N THR A 85 -13.44 -2.27 18.53
CA THR A 85 -13.65 -3.26 17.48
C THR A 85 -12.39 -4.09 17.30
N LYS A 86 -12.58 -5.39 17.10
CA LYS A 86 -11.51 -6.31 16.69
C LYS A 86 -11.52 -6.43 15.16
N LEU A 87 -10.37 -6.18 14.55
CA LEU A 87 -10.12 -6.56 13.16
C LEU A 87 -9.47 -7.95 13.16
N LEU A 88 -10.13 -8.87 12.44
CA LEU A 88 -9.63 -10.22 12.12
C LEU A 88 -8.62 -10.16 10.97
#